data_AF-A0A5D2SCL8-F1
#
_entry.id   AF-A0A5D2SCL8-F1
#
_cell.length_a   1.000
_cell.length_b   1.000
_cell.length_c   1.000
_cell.angle_alpha   90.00
_cell.angle_beta   90.00
_cell.angle_gamma   90.00
#
_symmetry.space_group_name_H-M   'P 1'
#
loop_
_entity.id
_entity.type
_entity.pdbx_description
1 polymer ?
#
loop_
_entity_poly.entity_id
_entity_poly.type
_entity_poly.pdbx_seq_one_letter_code
_entity_poly.pdbx_strand_id
1 'polypeptide(L)'
;MGHFINLLVFLSFSLSFCLFPGTVSAQLRQNFYANSCSNVEAIVRGEVAKKFSQTFVTVPATLRLFFHDCFVQGCDASVMIASTGSNKAEKDHPDNLSLAGDGFDTVIKAKAAVDAVPSCRNKVSCADILALATRDVIAMSGGPSYAVELGRLDGLSSTAASVNGKLPHPTFNLNQLNSLFAANGLSQTDMIALSAAHTLGFSHCDKFSNRIYNFSRQNAVDPTLNKDYATQLQQMCPRNVDPSIAINMDPNTPRTFDNVYFQNLQKGQGLFTSDQVLFTDTRSRPTVDAWASNSQAFNQAFITAMSKLGRVGVKTGRNGNIRRNCAAFN
;
A
#
# COMPACT_ATOMS: atom_id res chain seq x y z
N MET A 1 -41.30 71.15 -36.20
CA MET A 1 -41.69 71.63 -34.86
C MET A 1 -41.57 70.43 -33.93
N GLY A 2 -40.52 70.26 -33.13
CA GLY A 2 -39.84 71.24 -32.31
C GLY A 2 -40.16 70.92 -30.84
N HIS A 3 -39.13 70.46 -30.11
CA HIS A 3 -38.93 70.58 -28.63
C HIS A 3 -39.73 69.65 -27.70
N PHE A 4 -39.23 69.12 -26.56
CA PHE A 4 -38.06 69.35 -25.70
C PHE A 4 -38.01 68.16 -24.66
N ILE A 5 -36.88 67.53 -24.29
CA ILE A 5 -36.04 67.74 -23.07
C ILE A 5 -35.86 66.45 -22.22
N ASN A 6 -34.59 66.08 -22.01
CA ASN A 6 -33.87 65.52 -20.84
C ASN A 6 -34.42 64.27 -20.11
N LEU A 7 -33.68 63.16 -20.04
CA LEU A 7 -32.45 62.87 -19.27
C LEU A 7 -32.83 62.03 -18.03
N LEU A 8 -32.39 60.78 -17.97
CA LEU A 8 -31.84 60.14 -16.76
C LEU A 8 -31.37 58.72 -17.07
N VAL A 9 -30.05 58.58 -16.98
CA VAL A 9 -29.26 57.35 -16.90
C VAL A 9 -29.61 56.62 -15.60
N PHE A 10 -29.87 55.32 -15.63
CA PHE A 10 -29.42 54.41 -14.56
C PHE A 10 -29.16 53.01 -15.11
N LEU A 11 -27.87 52.67 -15.14
CA LEU A 11 -27.31 51.33 -15.29
C LEU A 11 -27.87 50.42 -14.18
N SER A 12 -28.43 49.27 -14.55
CA SER A 12 -28.57 48.13 -13.62
C SER A 12 -27.96 46.91 -14.28
N PHE A 13 -26.63 46.79 -14.16
CA PHE A 13 -25.92 45.56 -14.44
C PHE A 13 -25.97 44.75 -13.13
N SER A 14 -26.95 43.87 -13.01
CA SER A 14 -27.03 42.93 -11.89
C SER A 14 -25.83 41.99 -11.95
N LEU A 15 -24.79 42.31 -11.15
CA LEU A 15 -23.64 41.46 -10.92
C LEU A 15 -24.11 40.25 -10.08
N SER A 16 -24.58 39.20 -10.76
CA SER A 16 -24.85 37.92 -10.12
C SER A 16 -23.50 37.28 -9.76
N PHE A 17 -22.96 37.67 -8.61
CA PHE A 17 -21.82 37.02 -8.00
C PHE A 17 -22.28 35.63 -7.53
N CYS A 18 -22.21 34.65 -8.44
CA CYS A 18 -22.29 33.24 -8.06
C CYS A 18 -21.07 32.93 -7.20
N LEU A 19 -21.21 33.14 -5.89
CA LEU A 19 -20.38 32.53 -4.87
C LEU A 19 -20.62 31.02 -4.97
N PHE A 20 -19.88 30.36 -5.85
CA PHE A 20 -19.68 28.92 -5.73
C PHE A 20 -19.01 28.72 -4.37
N PRO A 21 -19.63 28.00 -3.41
CA PRO A 21 -18.90 27.55 -2.25
C PRO A 21 -17.83 26.63 -2.80
N GLY A 22 -16.59 27.12 -2.84
CA GLY A 22 -15.44 26.33 -3.19
C GLY A 22 -15.46 25.10 -2.30
N THR A 23 -15.66 23.93 -2.91
CA THR A 23 -15.36 22.67 -2.23
C THR A 23 -13.88 22.76 -1.88
N VAL A 24 -13.56 23.07 -0.63
CA VAL A 24 -12.21 22.94 -0.11
C VAL A 24 -11.92 21.45 -0.13
N SER A 25 -11.42 20.97 -1.27
CA SER A 25 -10.79 19.66 -1.35
C SER A 25 -9.54 19.80 -0.51
N ALA A 26 -9.59 19.33 0.73
CA ALA A 26 -8.41 19.25 1.56
C ALA A 26 -7.41 18.32 0.83
N GLN A 27 -6.39 18.94 0.22
CA GLN A 27 -5.28 18.21 -0.38
C GLN A 27 -4.48 17.56 0.75
N LEU A 28 -3.99 16.34 0.52
CA LEU A 28 -3.07 15.70 1.45
C LEU A 28 -1.85 16.60 1.64
N ARG A 29 -1.38 16.71 2.88
CA ARG A 29 -0.20 17.52 3.20
C ARG A 29 0.53 16.95 4.40
N GLN A 30 1.82 17.23 4.48
CA GLN A 30 2.59 17.02 5.70
C GLN A 30 2.05 17.89 6.82
N ASN A 31 2.20 17.45 8.08
CA ASN A 31 1.75 18.18 9.26
C ASN A 31 0.23 18.50 9.27
N PHE A 32 -0.60 17.71 8.57
CA PHE A 32 -2.05 17.95 8.47
C PHE A 32 -2.73 18.13 9.82
N TYR A 33 -2.33 17.34 10.82
CA TYR A 33 -2.89 17.33 12.16
C TYR A 33 -2.19 18.25 13.17
N ALA A 34 -1.25 19.11 12.74
CA ALA A 34 -0.45 19.93 13.66
C ALA A 34 -1.29 20.76 14.65
N ASN A 35 -2.46 21.26 14.23
CA ASN A 35 -3.34 22.09 15.06
C ASN A 35 -4.46 21.31 15.77
N SER A 36 -4.69 20.04 15.40
CA SER A 36 -5.82 19.25 15.89
C SER A 36 -5.40 18.05 16.73
N CYS A 37 -4.25 17.45 16.43
CA CYS A 37 -3.64 16.32 17.13
C CYS A 37 -2.12 16.35 16.88
N SER A 38 -1.43 17.31 17.49
CA SER A 38 -0.01 17.61 17.21
C SER A 38 0.95 16.43 17.44
N ASN A 39 0.59 15.50 18.34
CA ASN A 39 1.42 14.35 18.71
C ASN A 39 1.07 13.06 17.96
N VAL A 40 0.19 13.11 16.94
CA VAL A 40 -0.32 11.90 16.25
C VAL A 40 0.80 10.98 15.75
N GLU A 41 1.83 11.52 15.10
CA GLU A 41 2.92 10.71 14.55
C GLU A 41 3.72 10.01 15.65
N ALA A 42 3.94 10.68 16.78
CA ALA A 42 4.66 10.10 17.91
C ALA A 42 3.83 9.00 18.60
N ILE A 43 2.52 9.19 18.73
CA ILE A 43 1.61 8.20 19.31
C ILE A 43 1.56 6.94 18.44
N VAL A 44 1.36 7.11 17.12
CA VAL A 44 1.33 5.97 16.18
C VAL A 44 2.67 5.23 16.19
N ARG A 45 3.80 5.95 16.09
CA ARG A 45 5.13 5.35 16.17
C ARG A 45 5.34 4.57 17.46
N GLY A 46 4.85 5.08 18.59
CA GLY A 46 4.95 4.40 19.88
C GLY A 46 4.21 3.06 19.92
N GLU A 47 3.00 3.00 19.37
CA GLU A 47 2.25 1.73 19.29
C GLU A 47 2.86 0.76 18.27
N VAL A 48 3.35 1.26 17.14
CA VAL A 48 4.07 0.44 16.14
C VAL A 48 5.34 -0.16 16.74
N ALA A 49 6.09 0.60 17.54
CA ALA A 49 7.29 0.10 18.22
C ALA A 49 6.97 -1.04 19.21
N LYS A 50 5.85 -0.94 19.94
CA LYS A 50 5.37 -2.02 20.83
C LYS A 50 4.97 -3.27 20.04
N LYS A 51 4.33 -3.10 18.89
CA LYS A 51 3.97 -4.21 18.00
C LYS A 51 5.19 -4.88 17.39
N PHE A 52 6.12 -4.08 16.87
CA PHE A 52 7.40 -4.54 16.32
C PHE A 52 8.20 -5.39 17.32
N SER A 53 8.24 -5.01 18.61
CA SER A 53 8.95 -5.78 19.64
C SER A 53 8.26 -7.09 20.03
N GLN A 54 6.95 -7.24 19.75
CA GLN A 54 6.21 -8.48 19.98
C GLN A 54 6.49 -9.51 18.89
N THR A 55 6.51 -9.08 17.64
CA THR A 55 6.75 -9.97 16.51
C THR A 55 7.21 -9.21 15.28
N PHE A 56 8.16 -9.79 14.55
CA PHE A 56 8.58 -9.24 13.27
C PHE A 56 7.46 -9.26 12.22
N VAL A 57 6.45 -10.13 12.38
CA VAL A 57 5.28 -10.23 11.48
C VAL A 57 4.57 -8.87 11.31
N THR A 58 4.60 -8.00 12.33
CA THR A 58 4.07 -6.63 12.27
C THR A 58 4.52 -5.88 11.02
N VAL A 59 5.78 -6.05 10.62
CA VAL A 59 6.40 -5.28 9.54
C VAL A 59 5.79 -5.64 8.19
N PRO A 60 5.96 -6.86 7.64
CA PRO A 60 5.39 -7.20 6.34
C PRO A 60 3.86 -7.17 6.36
N ALA A 61 3.22 -7.46 7.51
CA ALA A 61 1.76 -7.41 7.63
C ALA A 61 1.22 -6.00 7.41
N THR A 62 1.77 -5.01 8.11
CA THR A 62 1.32 -3.60 8.02
C THR A 62 1.67 -2.99 6.66
N LEU A 63 2.85 -3.29 6.13
CA LEU A 63 3.27 -2.83 4.81
C LEU A 63 2.35 -3.36 3.70
N ARG A 64 2.10 -4.67 3.69
CA ARG A 64 1.21 -5.31 2.71
C ARG A 64 -0.24 -4.85 2.86
N LEU A 65 -0.72 -4.65 4.10
CA LEU A 65 -2.06 -4.15 4.36
C LEU A 65 -2.31 -2.77 3.72
N PHE A 66 -1.34 -1.86 3.79
CA PHE A 66 -1.44 -0.55 3.14
C PHE A 66 -1.45 -0.64 1.62
N PHE A 67 -0.64 -1.51 1.03
CA PHE A 67 -0.69 -1.76 -0.42
C PHE A 67 -2.07 -2.28 -0.86
N HIS A 68 -2.61 -3.27 -0.14
CA HIS A 68 -3.92 -3.84 -0.44
C HIS A 68 -5.05 -2.82 -0.29
N ASP A 69 -4.99 -1.96 0.73
CA ASP A 69 -5.94 -0.84 0.89
C ASP A 69 -5.94 0.06 -0.35
N CYS A 70 -4.77 0.61 -0.68
CA CYS A 70 -4.61 1.57 -1.75
C CYS A 70 -5.00 1.05 -3.15
N PHE A 71 -4.87 -0.25 -3.41
CA PHE A 71 -5.12 -0.83 -4.73
C PHE A 71 -6.59 -1.19 -5.01
N VAL A 72 -7.43 -1.34 -3.98
CA VAL A 72 -8.81 -1.83 -4.16
C VAL A 72 -9.79 -0.68 -4.40
N GLN A 73 -9.97 0.21 -3.41
CA GLN A 73 -10.84 1.39 -3.52
C GLN A 73 -10.08 2.71 -3.34
N GLY A 74 -8.74 2.66 -3.24
CA GLY A 74 -7.90 3.79 -2.85
C GLY A 74 -7.50 3.71 -1.37
N CYS A 75 -6.57 4.55 -0.93
CA CYS A 75 -6.08 4.54 0.44
C CYS A 75 -7.13 5.15 1.39
N ASP A 76 -8.14 4.37 1.76
CA ASP A 76 -9.31 4.79 2.52
C ASP A 76 -9.64 3.85 3.69
N ALA A 77 -8.73 2.92 4.00
CA ALA A 77 -8.86 1.90 5.02
C ALA A 77 -10.14 1.05 4.88
N SER A 78 -10.70 0.88 3.68
CA SER A 78 -11.83 -0.03 3.40
C SER A 78 -11.45 -1.47 3.73
N VAL A 79 -10.19 -1.85 3.55
CA VAL A 79 -9.68 -3.19 3.87
C VAL A 79 -9.82 -3.54 5.36
N MET A 80 -9.87 -2.53 6.25
CA MET A 80 -9.97 -2.72 7.70
C MET A 80 -11.35 -3.20 8.16
N ILE A 81 -12.39 -3.00 7.35
CA ILE A 81 -13.79 -3.30 7.71
C ILE A 81 -13.97 -4.82 7.89
N ALA A 82 -14.61 -5.19 8.99
CA ALA A 82 -15.04 -6.56 9.23
C ALA A 82 -16.37 -6.85 8.50
N SER A 83 -16.55 -8.10 8.05
CA SER A 83 -17.82 -8.54 7.50
C SER A 83 -18.94 -8.50 8.53
N THR A 84 -20.16 -8.28 8.05
CA THR A 84 -21.40 -8.35 8.81
C THR A 84 -22.29 -9.45 8.23
N GLY A 85 -23.40 -9.77 8.89
CA GLY A 85 -24.36 -10.77 8.38
C GLY A 85 -24.95 -10.41 7.00
N SER A 86 -24.94 -9.13 6.62
CA SER A 86 -25.48 -8.64 5.34
C SER A 86 -24.41 -8.24 4.32
N ASN A 87 -23.13 -8.22 4.69
CA ASN A 87 -22.04 -7.78 3.80
C ASN A 87 -20.75 -8.54 4.07
N LYS A 88 -20.22 -9.19 3.03
CA LYS A 88 -18.87 -9.75 3.04
C LYS A 88 -17.87 -8.67 2.64
N ALA A 89 -17.04 -8.22 3.57
CA ALA A 89 -16.08 -7.14 3.39
C ALA A 89 -14.84 -7.57 2.57
N GLU A 90 -14.02 -6.60 2.16
CA GLU A 90 -12.77 -6.85 1.44
C GLU A 90 -11.84 -7.81 2.20
N LYS A 91 -11.81 -7.70 3.53
CA LYS A 91 -10.97 -8.53 4.42
C LYS A 91 -11.15 -10.04 4.19
N ASP A 92 -12.36 -10.48 3.81
CA ASP A 92 -12.68 -11.89 3.62
C ASP A 92 -12.66 -12.32 2.13
N HIS A 93 -12.14 -11.47 1.24
CA HIS A 93 -11.83 -11.85 -0.14
C HIS A 93 -10.67 -12.87 -0.17
N PRO A 94 -10.69 -13.90 -1.05
CA PRO A 94 -9.61 -14.90 -1.13
C PRO A 94 -8.18 -14.33 -1.18
N ASP A 95 -7.95 -13.24 -1.93
CA ASP A 95 -6.63 -12.60 -2.02
C ASP A 95 -6.18 -11.91 -0.72
N ASN A 96 -7.14 -11.56 0.14
CA ASN A 96 -6.92 -10.88 1.42
C ASN A 96 -6.87 -11.83 2.62
N LEU A 97 -7.30 -13.09 2.49
CA LEU A 97 -7.26 -14.07 3.59
C LEU A 97 -5.85 -14.32 4.13
N SER A 98 -4.83 -14.06 3.30
CA SER A 98 -3.41 -14.17 3.67
C SER A 98 -2.84 -12.90 4.33
N LEU A 99 -3.60 -11.82 4.46
CA LEU A 99 -3.19 -10.64 5.22
C LEU A 99 -3.14 -11.02 6.71
N ALA A 100 -1.95 -10.97 7.29
CA ALA A 100 -1.77 -11.34 8.68
C ALA A 100 -2.54 -10.38 9.60
N GLY A 101 -3.27 -10.96 10.56
CA GLY A 101 -4.07 -10.23 11.56
C GLY A 101 -3.27 -9.16 12.32
N ASP A 102 -1.96 -9.35 12.43
CA ASP A 102 -1.05 -8.45 13.15
C ASP A 102 -0.98 -7.04 12.54
N GLY A 103 -1.11 -6.91 11.21
CA GLY A 103 -1.20 -5.60 10.55
C GLY A 103 -2.48 -4.86 10.94
N PHE A 104 -3.61 -5.57 11.00
CA PHE A 104 -4.88 -5.00 11.45
C PHE A 104 -4.82 -4.58 12.93
N ASP A 105 -4.26 -5.45 13.79
CA ASP A 105 -4.10 -5.17 15.22
C ASP A 105 -3.21 -3.95 15.47
N THR A 106 -2.17 -3.76 14.66
CA THR A 106 -1.29 -2.57 14.71
C THR A 106 -2.07 -1.28 14.49
N VAL A 107 -2.90 -1.22 13.45
CA VAL A 107 -3.74 -0.04 13.16
C VAL A 107 -4.81 0.17 14.23
N ILE A 108 -5.46 -0.90 14.69
CA ILE A 108 -6.52 -0.83 15.72
C ILE A 108 -5.96 -0.29 17.04
N LYS A 109 -4.79 -0.79 17.48
CA LYS A 109 -4.13 -0.32 18.71
C LYS A 109 -3.64 1.13 18.58
N ALA A 110 -3.05 1.48 17.44
CA ALA A 110 -2.67 2.87 17.17
C ALA A 110 -3.89 3.81 17.19
N LYS A 111 -5.02 3.41 16.61
CA LYS A 111 -6.29 4.16 16.67
C LYS A 111 -6.78 4.35 18.10
N ALA A 112 -6.79 3.29 18.91
CA ALA A 112 -7.17 3.37 20.31
C ALA A 112 -6.28 4.33 21.10
N ALA A 113 -4.96 4.28 20.89
CA ALA A 113 -4.00 5.17 21.56
C ALA A 113 -4.18 6.64 21.12
N VAL A 114 -4.42 6.89 19.84
CA VAL A 114 -4.71 8.23 19.33
C VAL A 114 -6.02 8.77 19.92
N ASP A 115 -7.09 7.98 19.96
CA ASP A 115 -8.39 8.41 20.47
C ASP A 115 -8.47 8.49 22.01
N ALA A 116 -7.50 7.88 22.71
CA ALA A 116 -7.32 8.05 24.15
C ALA A 116 -6.89 9.50 24.50
N VAL A 117 -6.24 10.21 23.58
CA VAL A 117 -5.88 11.62 23.77
C VAL A 117 -7.09 12.51 23.49
N PRO A 118 -7.60 13.29 24.48
CA PRO A 118 -8.84 14.04 24.33
C PRO A 118 -8.87 15.02 23.16
N SER A 119 -7.73 15.68 22.87
CA SER A 119 -7.63 16.61 21.75
C SER A 119 -7.67 15.92 20.38
N CYS A 120 -7.29 14.64 20.31
CA CYS A 120 -7.19 13.85 19.09
C CYS A 120 -8.41 12.98 18.80
N ARG A 121 -9.23 12.71 19.82
CA ARG A 121 -10.36 11.78 19.76
C ARG A 121 -11.27 12.04 18.56
N ASN A 122 -11.42 11.03 17.72
CA ASN A 122 -12.23 11.03 16.50
C ASN A 122 -11.81 12.10 15.47
N LYS A 123 -10.56 12.55 15.48
CA LYS A 123 -10.02 13.53 14.52
C LYS A 123 -9.02 12.95 13.52
N VAL A 124 -8.54 11.72 13.74
CA VAL A 124 -7.56 11.05 12.88
C VAL A 124 -8.21 9.82 12.25
N SER A 125 -8.16 9.71 10.92
CA SER A 125 -8.75 8.60 10.17
C SER A 125 -7.92 7.32 10.31
N CYS A 126 -8.56 6.18 10.10
CA CYS A 126 -7.84 4.90 10.08
C CYS A 126 -6.91 4.81 8.86
N ALA A 127 -7.28 5.41 7.74
CA ALA A 127 -6.43 5.51 6.55
C ALA A 127 -5.09 6.22 6.83
N ASP A 128 -5.12 7.34 7.56
CA ASP A 128 -3.88 8.05 7.92
C ASP A 128 -3.06 7.33 8.99
N ILE A 129 -3.72 6.63 9.93
CA ILE A 129 -3.02 5.79 10.91
C ILE A 129 -2.31 4.63 10.22
N LEU A 130 -2.96 3.98 9.25
CA LEU A 130 -2.34 2.92 8.46
C LEU A 130 -1.14 3.46 7.67
N ALA A 131 -1.26 4.62 7.01
CA ALA A 131 -0.14 5.23 6.29
C ALA A 131 1.06 5.56 7.21
N LEU A 132 0.80 6.13 8.39
CA LEU A 132 1.83 6.41 9.41
C LEU A 132 2.48 5.12 9.92
N ALA A 133 1.66 4.11 10.25
CA ALA A 133 2.14 2.83 10.74
C ALA A 133 3.03 2.13 9.70
N THR A 134 2.66 2.19 8.42
CA THR A 134 3.47 1.67 7.31
C THR A 134 4.83 2.37 7.22
N ARG A 135 4.89 3.70 7.28
CA ARG A 135 6.17 4.45 7.32
C ARG A 135 7.04 4.01 8.49
N ASP A 136 6.44 3.81 9.66
CA ASP A 136 7.16 3.46 10.88
C ASP A 136 7.72 2.03 10.83
N VAL A 137 6.96 1.03 10.34
CA VAL A 137 7.49 -0.34 10.20
C VAL A 137 8.63 -0.42 9.19
N ILE A 138 8.55 0.32 8.06
CA ILE A 138 9.63 0.40 7.09
C ILE A 138 10.91 0.91 7.77
N ALA A 139 10.81 2.06 8.46
CA ALA A 139 11.96 2.66 9.13
C ALA A 139 12.55 1.76 10.23
N MET A 140 11.71 1.11 11.03
CA MET A 140 12.16 0.19 12.10
C MET A 140 12.85 -1.06 11.55
N SER A 141 12.51 -1.48 10.33
CA SER A 141 13.19 -2.59 9.63
C SER A 141 14.47 -2.19 8.90
N GLY A 142 14.94 -0.94 9.03
CA GLY A 142 16.17 -0.44 8.41
C GLY A 142 15.97 0.32 7.09
N GLY A 143 14.71 0.47 6.66
CA GLY A 143 14.37 1.17 5.43
C GLY A 143 14.34 2.69 5.58
N PRO A 144 14.02 3.40 4.48
CA PRO A 144 13.96 4.86 4.51
C PRO A 144 12.80 5.36 5.38
N SER A 145 13.08 6.38 6.19
CA SER A 145 12.04 7.22 6.78
C SER A 145 11.68 8.36 5.82
N TYR A 146 10.41 8.75 5.80
CA TYR A 146 9.92 9.85 4.97
C TYR A 146 8.77 10.58 5.66
N ALA A 147 8.53 11.81 5.20
CA ALA A 147 7.39 12.61 5.65
C ALA A 147 6.12 12.12 4.95
N VAL A 148 5.13 11.71 5.74
CA VAL A 148 3.86 11.19 5.23
C VAL A 148 2.91 12.36 5.00
N GLU A 149 2.29 12.42 3.83
CA GLU A 149 1.17 13.33 3.60
C GLU A 149 -0.09 12.73 4.20
N LEU A 150 -0.80 13.53 4.98
CA LEU A 150 -1.98 13.14 5.76
C LEU A 150 -3.18 14.00 5.36
N GLY A 151 -4.36 13.61 5.83
CA GLY A 151 -5.66 14.17 5.49
C GLY A 151 -6.59 13.20 4.76
N ARG A 152 -6.27 11.89 4.73
CA ARG A 152 -7.16 10.89 4.12
C ARG A 152 -8.42 10.75 4.96
N LEU A 153 -9.56 10.54 4.30
CA LEU A 153 -10.77 10.10 4.98
C LEU A 153 -10.99 8.61 4.79
N ASP A 154 -11.67 8.00 5.75
CA ASP A 154 -12.07 6.61 5.72
C ASP A 154 -13.22 6.40 4.74
N GLY A 155 -13.11 5.34 3.93
CA GLY A 155 -14.10 4.94 2.94
C GLY A 155 -15.44 4.52 3.57
N LEU A 156 -16.50 4.60 2.77
CA LEU A 156 -17.88 4.30 3.19
C LEU A 156 -18.40 2.96 2.65
N SER A 157 -17.53 2.17 2.00
CA SER A 157 -17.87 0.88 1.40
C SER A 157 -16.69 -0.07 1.48
N SER A 158 -16.97 -1.35 1.72
CA SER A 158 -15.99 -2.43 1.69
C SER A 158 -16.73 -3.71 1.34
N THR A 159 -16.45 -4.26 0.17
CA THR A 159 -17.09 -5.50 -0.29
C THR A 159 -16.03 -6.42 -0.88
N ALA A 160 -16.16 -7.73 -0.65
CA ALA A 160 -15.24 -8.71 -1.23
C ALA A 160 -15.16 -8.59 -2.76
N ALA A 161 -16.29 -8.29 -3.41
CA ALA A 161 -16.35 -8.11 -4.86
C ALA A 161 -15.50 -6.94 -5.38
N SER A 162 -15.23 -5.93 -4.54
CA SER A 162 -14.40 -4.77 -4.93
C SER A 162 -12.94 -5.16 -5.19
N VAL A 163 -12.46 -6.26 -4.59
CA VAL A 163 -11.08 -6.73 -4.72
C VAL A 163 -10.80 -7.40 -6.08
N ASN A 164 -11.84 -7.89 -6.76
CA ASN A 164 -11.71 -8.65 -8.00
C ASN A 164 -10.89 -7.91 -9.06
N GLY A 165 -9.76 -8.50 -9.45
CA GLY A 165 -8.89 -7.96 -10.51
C GLY A 165 -8.14 -6.67 -10.13
N LYS A 166 -8.14 -6.28 -8.85
CA LYS A 166 -7.46 -5.08 -8.36
C LYS A 166 -6.07 -5.34 -7.80
N LEU A 167 -5.75 -6.58 -7.44
CA LEU A 167 -4.48 -6.95 -6.81
C LEU A 167 -3.58 -7.72 -7.79
N PRO A 168 -2.25 -7.49 -7.78
CA PRO A 168 -1.32 -8.26 -8.59
C PRO A 168 -1.16 -9.68 -8.04
N HIS A 169 -1.05 -10.66 -8.93
CA HIS A 169 -0.77 -12.05 -8.56
C HIS A 169 0.73 -12.38 -8.74
N PRO A 170 1.26 -13.36 -7.97
CA PRO A 170 2.68 -13.75 -8.02
C PRO A 170 3.12 -14.36 -9.37
N THR A 171 2.16 -14.71 -10.23
CA THR A 171 2.37 -15.29 -11.56
C THR A 171 2.32 -14.27 -12.70
N PHE A 172 2.06 -12.99 -12.40
CA PHE A 172 1.93 -11.96 -13.43
C PHE A 172 3.25 -11.69 -14.17
N ASN A 173 3.14 -11.47 -15.48
CA ASN A 173 4.24 -10.96 -16.29
C ASN A 173 4.34 -9.42 -16.22
N LEU A 174 5.41 -8.86 -16.80
CA LEU A 174 5.68 -7.42 -16.74
C LEU A 174 4.55 -6.57 -17.36
N ASN A 175 3.87 -7.03 -18.41
CA ASN A 175 2.76 -6.28 -19.02
C ASN A 175 1.55 -6.20 -18.07
N GLN A 176 1.22 -7.29 -17.40
CA GLN A 176 0.13 -7.34 -16.42
C GLN A 176 0.45 -6.44 -15.21
N LEU A 177 1.68 -6.51 -14.69
CA LEU A 177 2.14 -5.63 -13.61
C LEU A 177 2.05 -4.16 -14.01
N ASN A 178 2.61 -3.78 -15.16
CA ASN A 178 2.56 -2.40 -15.64
C ASN A 178 1.13 -1.90 -15.83
N SER A 179 0.25 -2.73 -16.41
CA SER A 179 -1.14 -2.33 -16.67
C SER A 179 -1.90 -2.07 -15.36
N LEU A 180 -1.72 -2.93 -14.36
CA LEU A 180 -2.41 -2.79 -13.07
C LEU A 180 -1.89 -1.58 -12.26
N PHE A 181 -0.58 -1.36 -12.24
CA PHE A 181 0.00 -0.19 -11.57
C PHE A 181 -0.36 1.11 -12.29
N ALA A 182 -0.33 1.13 -13.62
CA ALA A 182 -0.72 2.29 -14.42
C ALA A 182 -2.21 2.67 -14.22
N ALA A 183 -3.10 1.68 -14.04
CA ALA A 183 -4.50 1.93 -13.70
C ALA A 183 -4.69 2.67 -12.36
N ASN A 184 -3.67 2.65 -11.49
CA ASN A 184 -3.61 3.39 -10.24
C ASN A 184 -2.68 4.62 -10.31
N GLY A 185 -2.29 5.05 -11.52
CA GLY A 185 -1.42 6.21 -11.71
C GLY A 185 0.04 6.00 -11.31
N LEU A 186 0.49 4.74 -11.19
CA LEU A 186 1.86 4.38 -10.84
C LEU A 186 2.65 3.95 -12.08
N SER A 187 3.86 4.49 -12.25
CA SER A 187 4.75 4.15 -13.36
C SER A 187 5.42 2.78 -13.18
N GLN A 188 6.08 2.28 -14.22
CA GLN A 188 6.91 1.06 -14.10
C GLN A 188 8.01 1.22 -13.04
N THR A 189 8.64 2.40 -12.95
CA THR A 189 9.64 2.68 -11.91
C THR A 189 9.02 2.61 -10.51
N ASP A 190 7.81 3.16 -10.33
CA ASP A 190 7.11 3.06 -9.04
C ASP A 190 6.77 1.59 -8.70
N MET A 191 6.36 0.80 -9.70
CA MET A 191 6.08 -0.63 -9.56
C MET A 191 7.32 -1.43 -9.16
N ILE A 192 8.45 -1.21 -9.82
CA ILE A 192 9.72 -1.90 -9.49
C ILE A 192 10.15 -1.51 -8.07
N ALA A 193 9.99 -0.24 -7.68
CA ALA A 193 10.37 0.22 -6.34
C ALA A 193 9.47 -0.46 -5.29
N LEU A 194 8.16 -0.43 -5.47
CA LEU A 194 7.20 -1.03 -4.54
C LEU A 194 7.34 -2.56 -4.44
N SER A 195 7.76 -3.23 -5.52
CA SER A 195 8.03 -4.68 -5.51
C SER A 195 9.16 -5.06 -4.55
N ALA A 196 10.10 -4.15 -4.30
CA ALA A 196 11.19 -4.37 -3.35
C ALA A 196 10.73 -4.47 -1.89
N ALA A 197 9.47 -4.15 -1.59
CA ALA A 197 8.87 -4.49 -0.30
C ALA A 197 8.97 -6.01 0.01
N HIS A 198 9.11 -6.86 -1.01
CA HIS A 198 9.38 -8.30 -0.86
C HIS A 198 10.77 -8.64 -0.29
N THR A 199 11.64 -7.65 -0.03
CA THR A 199 12.83 -7.84 0.83
C THR A 199 12.44 -8.25 2.26
N LEU A 200 11.21 -7.94 2.68
CA LEU A 200 10.67 -8.28 3.99
C LEU A 200 9.61 -9.37 3.91
N GLY A 201 9.60 -10.23 4.93
CA GLY A 201 8.46 -11.10 5.20
C GLY A 201 8.47 -12.42 4.44
N PHE A 202 7.29 -13.00 4.27
CA PHE A 202 7.12 -14.41 3.95
C PHE A 202 5.96 -14.66 3.00
N SER A 203 6.00 -15.83 2.37
CA SER A 203 4.99 -16.32 1.44
C SER A 203 4.70 -17.79 1.67
N HIS A 204 3.43 -18.18 1.49
CA HIS A 204 3.03 -19.57 1.50
C HIS A 204 3.52 -20.28 0.22
N CYS A 205 3.85 -21.56 0.36
CA CYS A 205 4.43 -22.36 -0.73
C CYS A 205 3.54 -22.41 -1.98
N ASP A 206 2.21 -22.39 -1.82
CA ASP A 206 1.25 -22.45 -2.91
C ASP A 206 1.42 -21.29 -3.92
N LYS A 207 1.92 -20.14 -3.46
CA LYS A 207 2.07 -18.92 -4.27
C LYS A 207 3.19 -18.98 -5.31
N PHE A 208 4.14 -19.91 -5.17
CA PHE A 208 5.25 -20.08 -6.12
C PHE A 208 5.54 -21.54 -6.47
N SER A 209 4.79 -22.51 -5.92
CA SER A 209 5.00 -23.95 -6.16
C SER A 209 5.01 -24.33 -7.64
N ASN A 210 4.28 -23.60 -8.49
CA ASN A 210 4.32 -23.79 -9.94
C ASN A 210 5.75 -23.65 -10.49
N ARG A 211 6.54 -22.70 -9.97
CA ARG A 211 7.92 -22.44 -10.42
C ARG A 211 8.90 -23.55 -10.07
N ILE A 212 8.62 -24.36 -9.04
CA ILE A 212 9.55 -25.39 -8.58
C ILE A 212 9.10 -26.82 -8.91
N TYR A 213 7.89 -27.01 -9.43
CA TYR A 213 7.37 -28.35 -9.70
C TYR A 213 6.65 -28.55 -11.03
N ASN A 214 5.95 -27.54 -11.54
CA ASN A 214 5.08 -27.66 -12.72
C ASN A 214 5.09 -26.35 -13.54
N PHE A 215 6.27 -25.84 -13.90
CA PHE A 215 6.37 -24.50 -14.48
C PHE A 215 5.75 -24.40 -15.88
N SER A 216 6.05 -25.38 -16.75
CA SER A 216 5.53 -25.45 -18.12
C SER A 216 5.48 -26.90 -18.59
N ARG A 217 4.92 -27.15 -19.78
CA ARG A 217 4.91 -28.51 -20.37
C ARG A 217 6.33 -29.05 -20.62
N GLN A 218 7.29 -28.16 -20.90
CA GLN A 218 8.66 -28.52 -21.25
C GLN A 218 9.62 -28.47 -20.05
N ASN A 219 9.31 -27.68 -19.03
CA ASN A 219 10.17 -27.46 -17.88
C ASN A 219 9.39 -27.69 -16.58
N ALA A 220 9.83 -28.64 -15.76
CA ALA A 220 9.26 -28.86 -14.43
C ALA A 220 9.58 -27.69 -13.48
N VAL A 221 10.81 -27.19 -13.53
CA VAL A 221 11.28 -26.02 -12.77
C VAL A 221 11.42 -24.84 -13.72
N ASP A 222 11.11 -23.63 -13.25
CA ASP A 222 11.28 -22.38 -13.97
C ASP A 222 12.76 -22.21 -14.38
N PRO A 223 13.07 -22.11 -15.69
CA PRO A 223 14.45 -21.97 -16.16
C PRO A 223 15.11 -20.64 -15.75
N THR A 224 14.33 -19.66 -15.31
CA THR A 224 14.83 -18.37 -14.81
C THR A 224 15.17 -18.40 -13.31
N LEU A 225 14.78 -19.46 -12.61
CA LEU A 225 15.07 -19.65 -11.20
C LEU A 225 16.44 -20.31 -11.03
N ASN A 226 17.26 -19.77 -10.14
CA ASN A 226 18.55 -20.32 -9.79
C ASN A 226 18.38 -21.78 -9.30
N LYS A 227 19.19 -22.71 -9.84
CA LYS A 227 19.03 -24.15 -9.59
C LYS A 227 19.24 -24.55 -8.13
N ASP A 228 20.24 -23.95 -7.47
CA ASP A 228 20.51 -24.24 -6.06
C ASP A 228 19.40 -23.68 -5.18
N TYR A 229 18.94 -22.46 -5.50
CA TYR A 229 17.81 -21.87 -4.81
C TYR A 229 16.50 -22.65 -5.04
N ALA A 230 16.25 -23.14 -6.25
CA ALA A 230 15.12 -24.01 -6.54
C ALA A 230 15.16 -25.29 -5.68
N THR A 231 16.34 -25.88 -5.51
CA THR A 231 16.55 -27.05 -4.65
C THR A 231 16.24 -26.73 -3.19
N GLN A 232 16.71 -25.58 -2.69
CA GLN A 232 16.39 -25.10 -1.34
C GLN A 232 14.88 -24.90 -1.15
N LEU A 233 14.21 -24.27 -2.12
CA LEU A 233 12.77 -24.06 -2.12
C LEU A 233 12.00 -25.38 -2.10
N GLN A 234 12.44 -26.39 -2.87
CA GLN A 234 11.83 -27.73 -2.86
C GLN A 234 11.99 -28.46 -1.53
N GLN A 235 13.09 -28.22 -0.79
CA GLN A 235 13.30 -28.78 0.55
C GLN A 235 12.37 -28.12 1.58
N MET A 236 12.21 -26.80 1.50
CA MET A 236 11.32 -26.05 2.41
C MET A 236 9.82 -26.24 2.07
N CYS A 237 9.51 -26.47 0.80
CA CYS A 237 8.15 -26.59 0.27
C CYS A 237 7.98 -27.88 -0.55
N PRO A 238 7.97 -29.07 0.09
CA PRO A 238 7.66 -30.32 -0.60
C PRO A 238 6.24 -30.31 -1.22
N ARG A 239 5.98 -31.18 -2.21
CA ARG A 239 4.69 -31.20 -2.96
C ARG A 239 3.42 -31.29 -2.11
N ASN A 240 3.51 -31.86 -0.90
CA ASN A 240 2.40 -32.01 0.06
C ASN A 240 2.70 -31.29 1.38
N VAL A 241 3.39 -30.15 1.32
CA VAL A 241 3.65 -29.30 2.49
C VAL A 241 2.34 -28.81 3.11
N ASP A 242 2.32 -28.69 4.43
CA ASP A 242 1.20 -28.08 5.15
C ASP A 242 0.93 -26.66 4.59
N PRO A 243 -0.30 -26.33 4.18
CA PRO A 243 -0.62 -25.02 3.60
C PRO A 243 -0.35 -23.81 4.51
N SER A 244 -0.20 -24.03 5.82
CA SER A 244 0.16 -22.98 6.79
C SER A 244 1.66 -22.64 6.79
N ILE A 245 2.50 -23.46 6.15
CA ILE A 245 3.93 -23.20 6.06
C ILE A 245 4.18 -22.01 5.14
N ALA A 246 4.88 -21.03 5.67
CA ALA A 246 5.38 -19.87 4.95
C ALA A 246 6.90 -19.80 5.05
N ILE A 247 7.54 -19.41 3.95
CA ILE A 247 8.99 -19.22 3.85
C ILE A 247 9.31 -17.76 3.57
N ASN A 248 10.53 -17.33 3.86
CA ASN A 248 10.94 -15.96 3.60
C ASN A 248 10.96 -15.65 2.09
N MET A 249 10.53 -14.44 1.73
CA MET A 249 10.58 -13.95 0.35
C MET A 249 11.99 -13.52 -0.07
N ASP A 250 12.74 -12.94 0.86
CA ASP A 250 14.18 -12.69 0.70
C ASP A 250 14.99 -13.81 1.36
N PRO A 251 15.75 -14.61 0.59
CA PRO A 251 16.55 -15.70 1.15
C PRO A 251 17.80 -15.22 1.93
N ASN A 252 18.20 -13.96 1.81
CA ASN A 252 19.46 -13.45 2.35
C ASN A 252 19.25 -12.53 3.56
N THR A 253 18.31 -11.58 3.49
CA THR A 253 18.07 -10.58 4.55
C THR A 253 16.58 -10.43 4.90
N PRO A 254 15.87 -11.52 5.26
CA PRO A 254 14.40 -11.57 5.37
C PRO A 254 13.74 -10.60 6.38
N ARG A 255 14.55 -9.96 7.21
CA ARG A 255 14.12 -9.03 8.27
C ARG A 255 14.66 -7.61 8.14
N THR A 256 15.41 -7.33 7.08
CA THR A 256 16.04 -6.04 6.86
C THR A 256 15.48 -5.44 5.58
N PHE A 257 15.04 -4.20 5.63
CA PHE A 257 14.64 -3.48 4.44
C PHE A 257 15.88 -2.93 3.75
N ASP A 258 16.31 -3.59 2.69
CA ASP A 258 17.49 -3.21 1.92
C ASP A 258 17.31 -3.48 0.42
N ASN A 259 18.38 -3.30 -0.36
CA ASN A 259 18.37 -3.55 -1.80
C ASN A 259 18.84 -4.96 -2.18
N VAL A 260 19.00 -5.87 -1.21
CA VAL A 260 19.38 -7.27 -1.46
C VAL A 260 18.29 -7.97 -2.28
N TYR A 261 17.03 -7.54 -2.17
CA TYR A 261 15.97 -7.95 -3.11
C TYR A 261 16.42 -7.86 -4.57
N PHE A 262 16.97 -6.73 -5.03
CA PHE A 262 17.42 -6.57 -6.41
C PHE A 262 18.66 -7.41 -6.74
N GLN A 263 19.58 -7.54 -5.77
CA GLN A 263 20.75 -8.42 -5.92
C GLN A 263 20.35 -9.90 -6.04
N ASN A 264 19.28 -10.30 -5.37
CA ASN A 264 18.69 -11.64 -5.48
C ASN A 264 18.12 -11.84 -6.89
N LEU A 265 17.41 -10.84 -7.44
CA LEU A 265 16.89 -10.95 -8.81
C LEU A 265 18.01 -11.17 -9.84
N GLN A 266 19.14 -10.47 -9.70
CA GLN A 266 20.33 -10.65 -10.56
C GLN A 266 20.88 -12.08 -10.52
N LYS A 267 20.74 -12.76 -9.37
CA LYS A 267 21.19 -14.14 -9.15
C LYS A 267 20.15 -15.20 -9.55
N GLY A 268 18.99 -14.80 -10.06
CA GLY A 268 17.87 -15.70 -10.34
C GLY A 268 17.14 -16.16 -9.07
N GLN A 269 17.20 -15.38 -7.99
CA GLN A 269 16.67 -15.72 -6.67
C GLN A 269 15.42 -14.92 -6.27
N GLY A 270 14.70 -14.33 -7.23
CA GLY A 270 13.37 -13.79 -6.98
C GLY A 270 12.38 -14.93 -6.71
N LEU A 271 11.58 -14.85 -5.64
CA LEU A 271 10.68 -15.93 -5.24
C LEU A 271 9.52 -16.09 -6.23
N PHE A 272 8.83 -15.00 -6.56
CA PHE A 272 7.68 -15.03 -7.46
C PHE A 272 8.08 -14.89 -8.93
N THR A 273 7.19 -15.29 -9.82
CA THR A 273 7.36 -15.01 -11.26
C THR A 273 7.33 -13.50 -11.49
N SER A 274 6.43 -12.81 -10.77
CA SER A 274 6.31 -11.35 -10.78
C SER A 274 7.55 -10.61 -10.23
N ASP A 275 8.38 -11.27 -9.41
CA ASP A 275 9.66 -10.72 -8.98
C ASP A 275 10.71 -10.94 -10.06
N GLN A 276 10.90 -12.20 -10.46
CA GLN A 276 12.01 -12.57 -11.36
C GLN A 276 11.84 -11.95 -12.75
N VAL A 277 10.60 -11.67 -13.18
CA VAL A 277 10.32 -10.97 -14.45
C VAL A 277 10.89 -9.55 -14.50
N LEU A 278 11.05 -8.88 -13.35
CA LEU A 278 11.62 -7.53 -13.30
C LEU A 278 13.08 -7.50 -13.78
N PHE A 279 13.82 -8.58 -13.56
CA PHE A 279 15.20 -8.72 -14.05
C PHE A 279 15.27 -9.41 -15.41
N THR A 280 14.44 -10.41 -15.68
CA THR A 280 14.54 -11.17 -16.93
C THR A 280 14.03 -10.39 -18.14
N ASP A 281 13.03 -9.51 -17.97
CA ASP A 281 12.56 -8.62 -19.04
C ASP A 281 13.50 -7.42 -19.22
N THR A 282 13.94 -7.19 -20.46
CA THR A 282 14.91 -6.13 -20.80
C THR A 282 14.40 -4.71 -20.52
N ARG A 283 13.08 -4.49 -20.43
CA ARG A 283 12.49 -3.16 -20.23
C ARG A 283 12.68 -2.64 -18.80
N SER A 284 12.67 -3.54 -17.82
CA SER A 284 12.81 -3.23 -16.39
C SER A 284 14.21 -3.52 -15.84
N ARG A 285 14.98 -4.40 -16.50
CA ARG A 285 16.32 -4.82 -16.06
C ARG A 285 17.28 -3.67 -15.71
N PRO A 286 17.40 -2.58 -16.50
CA PRO A 286 18.33 -1.50 -16.18
C PRO A 286 18.04 -0.83 -14.83
N THR A 287 16.76 -0.74 -14.44
CA THR A 287 16.36 -0.19 -13.13
C THR A 287 16.74 -1.15 -12.00
N VAL A 288 16.55 -2.45 -12.18
CA VAL A 288 16.99 -3.48 -11.22
C VAL A 288 18.50 -3.42 -11.00
N ASP A 289 19.29 -3.33 -12.08
CA ASP A 289 20.76 -3.24 -12.01
C ASP A 289 21.23 -1.98 -11.28
N ALA A 290 20.60 -0.84 -11.57
CA ALA A 290 20.92 0.43 -10.92
C ALA A 290 20.65 0.39 -9.40
N TRP A 291 19.55 -0.24 -8.98
CA TRP A 291 19.16 -0.30 -7.57
C TRP A 291 19.85 -1.42 -6.78
N ALA A 292 20.23 -2.52 -7.44
CA ALA A 292 21.09 -3.54 -6.83
C ALA A 292 22.47 -2.99 -6.44
N SER A 293 23.01 -2.05 -7.24
CA SER A 293 24.31 -1.43 -7.02
C SER A 293 24.28 -0.15 -6.17
N ASN A 294 23.10 0.47 -6.00
CA ASN A 294 22.96 1.74 -5.28
C ASN A 294 21.72 1.76 -4.37
N SER A 295 21.94 1.44 -3.10
CA SER A 295 20.89 1.43 -2.07
C SER A 295 20.28 2.81 -1.80
N GLN A 296 21.07 3.88 -1.95
CA GLN A 296 20.56 5.25 -1.78
C GLN A 296 19.59 5.63 -2.90
N ALA A 297 19.91 5.31 -4.15
CA ALA A 297 19.04 5.55 -5.30
C ALA A 297 17.74 4.74 -5.18
N PHE A 298 17.83 3.48 -4.74
CA PHE A 298 16.65 2.67 -4.42
C PHE A 298 15.80 3.34 -3.34
N ASN A 299 16.37 3.70 -2.20
CA ASN A 299 15.62 4.29 -1.09
C ASN A 299 14.89 5.57 -1.52
N GLN A 300 15.51 6.43 -2.34
CA GLN A 300 14.86 7.63 -2.87
C GLN A 300 13.68 7.29 -3.80
N ALA A 301 13.83 6.28 -4.65
CA ALA A 301 12.76 5.81 -5.51
C ALA A 301 11.61 5.18 -4.70
N PHE A 302 11.93 4.41 -3.66
CA PHE A 302 10.95 3.80 -2.77
C PHE A 302 10.12 4.85 -2.02
N ILE A 303 10.76 5.89 -1.47
CA ILE A 303 10.05 7.02 -0.84
C ILE A 303 9.08 7.68 -1.83
N THR A 304 9.55 7.91 -3.06
CA THR A 304 8.73 8.54 -4.11
C THR A 304 7.53 7.66 -4.47
N ALA A 305 7.74 6.36 -4.64
CA ALA A 305 6.70 5.41 -5.00
C ALA A 305 5.68 5.22 -3.86
N MET A 306 6.14 5.13 -2.60
CA MET A 306 5.26 5.08 -1.41
C MET A 306 4.42 6.34 -1.26
N SER A 307 5.00 7.52 -1.53
CA SER A 307 4.28 8.80 -1.50
C SER A 307 3.18 8.84 -2.57
N LYS A 308 3.47 8.36 -3.79
CA LYS A 308 2.46 8.24 -4.85
C LYS A 308 1.39 7.21 -4.53
N LEU A 309 1.79 6.02 -4.03
CA LEU A 309 0.87 4.98 -3.57
C LEU A 309 -0.13 5.56 -2.56
N GLY A 310 0.37 6.29 -1.56
CA GLY A 310 -0.47 6.91 -0.55
C GLY A 310 -1.45 7.97 -1.07
N ARG A 311 -1.34 8.42 -2.33
CA ARG A 311 -2.28 9.37 -2.96
C ARG A 311 -3.36 8.67 -3.79
N VAL A 312 -3.28 7.35 -3.96
CA VAL A 312 -4.21 6.60 -4.81
C VAL A 312 -5.63 6.65 -4.21
N GLY A 313 -6.59 7.11 -5.03
CA GLY A 313 -8.03 7.00 -4.75
C GLY A 313 -8.53 7.64 -3.44
N VAL A 314 -7.77 8.58 -2.88
CA VAL A 314 -8.02 9.19 -1.56
C VAL A 314 -9.41 9.83 -1.48
N LYS A 315 -10.10 9.63 -0.35
CA LYS A 315 -11.43 10.20 -0.13
C LYS A 315 -11.32 11.60 0.46
N THR A 316 -12.13 12.52 -0.08
CA THR A 316 -12.26 13.90 0.41
C THR A 316 -13.74 14.29 0.53
N GLY A 317 -14.04 15.19 1.46
CA GLY A 317 -15.39 15.73 1.66
C GLY A 317 -16.45 14.64 1.89
N ARG A 318 -17.52 14.69 1.09
CA ARG A 318 -18.70 13.80 1.21
C ARG A 318 -18.46 12.31 0.94
N ASN A 319 -17.27 11.94 0.44
CA ASN A 319 -16.96 10.58 0.00
C ASN A 319 -16.24 9.74 1.07
N GLY A 320 -16.04 10.30 2.27
CA GLY A 320 -15.42 9.59 3.39
C GLY A 320 -15.75 10.25 4.72
N ASN A 321 -15.37 9.61 5.82
CA ASN A 321 -15.52 10.16 7.16
C ASN A 321 -14.28 9.84 8.03
N ILE A 322 -14.37 10.11 9.33
CA ILE A 322 -13.37 9.66 10.30
C ILE A 322 -14.05 8.60 11.16
N ARG A 323 -13.61 7.35 11.05
CA ARG A 323 -14.17 6.25 11.83
C ARG A 323 -13.78 6.33 13.29
N ARG A 324 -14.71 5.96 14.16
CA ARG A 324 -14.46 5.74 15.60
C ARG A 324 -13.84 4.37 15.86
N ASN A 325 -14.17 3.40 15.01
CA ASN A 325 -13.64 2.04 15.04
C ASN A 325 -13.19 1.66 13.62
N CYS A 326 -11.92 1.33 13.42
CA CYS A 326 -11.42 0.97 12.09
C CYS A 326 -12.06 -0.29 11.51
N ALA A 327 -12.62 -1.17 12.35
CA ALA A 327 -13.25 -2.41 11.89
C ALA A 327 -14.73 -2.26 11.48
N ALA A 328 -15.34 -1.08 11.66
CA ALA A 328 -16.77 -0.87 11.40
C ALA A 328 -17.04 0.51 10.80
N PHE A 329 -18.12 0.63 10.01
CA PHE A 329 -18.63 1.94 9.64
C PHE A 329 -19.23 2.65 10.87
N ASN A 330 -19.23 3.99 10.83
CA ASN A 330 -19.77 4.83 11.90
C ASN A 330 -21.28 4.68 12.09
#